data_AF-A0A5D3WHA0-F1
#
_entry.id   AF-A0A5D3WHA0-F1
#
_cell.length_a   1.000
_cell.length_b   1.000
_cell.length_c   1.000
_cell.angle_alpha   90.00
_cell.angle_beta   90.00
_cell.angle_gamma   90.00
#
_symmetry.space_group_name_H-M   'P 1'
#
loop_
_entity.id
_entity.type
_entity.pdbx_description
1 polymer ?
#
loop_
_entity_poly.entity_id
_entity_poly.type
_entity_poly.pdbx_seq_one_letter_code
_entity_poly.pdbx_strand_id
1 'polypeptide(L)'
;MHRNLVTAGDGATAADNAWRTATLVDDLLRGRLDLGRLLAAPPGPACSPSPDNSPNLPAQIGALLCRFNAALRAGLAGRNGDGAPLGEQELIAAEAGELALDTLATGSLDWLTGRLAAAGAAHHQEMLLAHFWCGRALTRNLARLQDLGDALDLAPERMSALQQEAARLRQAGASGRLRQLEVIQALILPALARRETPGFAWPRPLRPPILPGLLERHLRYAERASRQLARDLARLRRAYRQGLEHKQRLLGRLTVMAAELYAMSAVLLYAASRQGPSGCEPLADLFCRQARRRVATWRRALYHNDDQFAYDRALDVLAGHYPWLEPFSSRRQVTSR
;
A
#
# COMPACT_ATOMS: atom_id res chain seq x y z
N MET A 1 5.90 6.29 47.10
CA MET A 1 6.24 5.02 47.78
C MET A 1 5.25 3.96 47.33
N HIS A 2 5.75 2.88 46.70
CA HIS A 2 5.13 1.55 46.51
C HIS A 2 3.80 1.42 45.74
N ARG A 3 3.49 0.34 45.03
CA ARG A 3 4.16 -0.71 44.23
C ARG A 3 3.00 -1.60 43.77
N ASN A 4 3.02 -2.06 42.51
CA ASN A 4 2.52 -3.35 42.00
C ASN A 4 1.22 -3.97 42.54
N LEU A 5 0.29 -4.24 41.62
CA LEU A 5 -0.40 -5.54 41.55
C LEU A 5 -0.50 -6.00 40.09
N VAL A 6 0.58 -6.62 39.62
CA VAL A 6 0.51 -7.64 38.56
C VAL A 6 0.82 -8.95 39.27
N THR A 7 -0.21 -9.73 39.55
CA THR A 7 -0.08 -11.09 40.05
C THR A 7 0.37 -11.98 38.89
N ALA A 8 1.47 -12.69 39.15
CA ALA A 8 2.01 -13.70 38.26
C ALA A 8 1.08 -14.91 38.19
N GLY A 9 0.76 -15.33 36.97
CA GLY A 9 0.16 -16.61 36.64
C GLY A 9 0.67 -17.04 35.26
N ASP A 10 1.38 -18.17 35.25
CA ASP A 10 1.73 -19.01 34.10
C ASP A 10 2.72 -18.48 33.05
N GLY A 11 3.99 -18.85 33.24
CA GLY A 11 4.72 -19.74 32.32
C GLY A 11 4.93 -19.38 30.84
N ALA A 12 4.41 -18.27 30.34
CA ALA A 12 4.70 -17.77 29.00
C ALA A 12 6.06 -17.07 29.05
N THR A 13 7.08 -17.76 28.54
CA THR A 13 8.47 -17.28 28.47
C THR A 13 8.54 -15.83 27.96
N ALA A 14 9.56 -15.06 28.32
CA ALA A 14 9.73 -13.69 27.80
C ALA A 14 9.74 -13.62 26.25
N ALA A 15 10.07 -14.72 25.57
CA ALA A 15 9.91 -14.88 24.13
C ALA A 15 8.43 -14.93 23.69
N ASP A 16 7.54 -15.46 24.55
CA ASP A 16 6.10 -15.48 24.30
C ASP A 16 5.42 -14.11 24.42
N ASN A 17 5.93 -13.24 25.31
CA ASN A 17 5.43 -11.87 25.44
C ASN A 17 6.05 -10.92 24.40
N ALA A 18 7.25 -11.23 23.89
CA ALA A 18 7.90 -10.47 22.83
C ALA A 18 7.17 -10.58 21.48
N TRP A 19 6.42 -11.67 21.21
CA TRP A 19 5.63 -11.80 19.98
C TRP A 19 4.26 -11.14 20.05
N ARG A 20 3.65 -11.05 21.25
CA ARG A 20 2.39 -10.31 21.45
C ARG A 20 2.53 -8.80 21.18
N THR A 21 3.77 -8.29 21.14
CA THR A 21 4.08 -6.88 20.83
C THR A 21 4.61 -6.66 19.41
N ALA A 22 4.85 -7.72 18.63
CA ALA A 22 5.35 -7.63 17.26
C ALA A 22 4.18 -7.66 16.27
N THR A 23 3.96 -6.53 15.60
CA THR A 23 2.96 -6.38 14.55
C THR A 23 3.49 -6.99 13.24
N LEU A 24 2.62 -7.38 12.31
CA LEU A 24 3.01 -7.84 10.98
C LEU A 24 3.85 -6.78 10.26
N VAL A 25 3.51 -5.50 10.47
CA VAL A 25 4.31 -4.41 9.92
C VAL A 25 5.64 -4.24 10.63
N ASP A 26 5.69 -4.42 11.95
CA ASP A 26 6.95 -4.41 12.70
C ASP A 26 7.87 -5.54 12.22
N ASP A 27 7.33 -6.72 11.97
CA ASP A 27 8.07 -7.84 11.40
C ASP A 27 8.47 -7.61 9.94
N LEU A 28 7.66 -6.91 9.15
CA LEU A 28 8.03 -6.47 7.81
C LEU A 28 9.20 -5.48 7.87
N LEU A 29 9.13 -4.47 8.75
CA LEU A 29 10.16 -3.44 8.91
C LEU A 29 11.44 -3.95 9.57
N ARG A 30 11.35 -5.00 10.38
CA ARG A 30 12.51 -5.69 10.99
C ARG A 30 12.98 -6.89 10.18
N GLY A 31 12.31 -7.24 9.08
CA GLY A 31 12.65 -8.40 8.27
C GLY A 31 12.43 -9.76 8.96
N ARG A 32 11.54 -9.81 9.94
CA ARG A 32 11.13 -10.99 10.72
C ARG A 32 9.81 -11.63 10.22
N LEU A 33 9.26 -11.15 9.11
CA LEU A 33 8.00 -11.60 8.50
C LEU A 33 7.88 -13.14 8.44
N ASP A 34 6.92 -13.72 9.19
CA ASP A 34 6.57 -15.17 9.18
C ASP A 34 5.14 -15.39 8.65
N LEU A 35 5.05 -15.72 7.36
CA LEU A 35 3.77 -15.90 6.65
C LEU A 35 3.16 -17.31 6.87
N GLY A 36 3.97 -18.28 7.32
CA GLY A 36 3.49 -19.62 7.65
C GLY A 36 2.58 -19.62 8.88
N ARG A 37 2.95 -18.83 9.90
CA ARG A 37 2.11 -18.61 11.10
C ARG A 37 0.80 -17.90 10.77
N LEU A 38 0.82 -16.93 9.84
CA LEU A 38 -0.37 -16.18 9.44
C LEU A 38 -1.39 -17.04 8.69
N LEU A 39 -0.93 -17.99 7.85
CA LEU A 39 -1.79 -18.93 7.16
C LEU A 39 -2.39 -20.00 8.09
N ALA A 40 -1.69 -20.34 9.17
CA ALA A 40 -2.12 -21.33 10.15
C ALA A 40 -3.15 -20.80 11.17
N ALA A 41 -3.36 -19.48 11.25
CA ALA A 41 -4.37 -18.91 12.14
C ALA A 41 -5.78 -19.41 11.75
N PRO A 42 -6.71 -19.64 12.70
CA PRO A 42 -8.08 -20.06 12.40
C PRO A 42 -8.89 -18.92 11.74
N PRO A 43 -9.84 -19.24 10.83
CA PRO A 43 -10.70 -18.23 10.22
C PRO A 43 -11.55 -17.58 11.32
N GLY A 44 -11.45 -16.25 11.42
CA GLY A 44 -12.23 -15.49 12.39
C GLY A 44 -13.55 -14.98 11.78
N PRO A 45 -14.53 -14.57 12.62
CA PRO A 45 -15.79 -14.00 12.15
C PRO A 45 -15.59 -12.73 11.31
N ALA A 46 -16.58 -12.43 10.46
CA ALA A 46 -16.62 -11.20 9.67
C ALA A 46 -16.47 -9.97 10.57
N CYS A 47 -15.71 -8.98 10.10
CA CYS A 47 -15.23 -7.86 10.89
C CYS A 47 -16.38 -7.06 11.53
N SER A 48 -16.34 -6.88 12.85
CA SER A 48 -17.05 -5.79 13.54
C SER A 48 -16.36 -4.45 13.24
N PRO A 49 -17.08 -3.32 13.27
CA PRO A 49 -16.53 -2.00 12.92
C PRO A 49 -15.33 -1.63 13.80
N SER A 50 -14.37 -0.90 13.20
CA SER A 50 -13.23 -0.31 13.88
C SER A 50 -13.68 0.48 15.13
N PRO A 51 -12.94 0.43 16.26
CA PRO A 51 -13.32 1.12 17.50
C PRO A 51 -13.53 2.64 17.33
N ASP A 52 -13.01 3.23 16.25
CA ASP A 52 -13.11 4.67 15.96
C ASP A 52 -14.24 5.06 14.99
N ASN A 53 -15.16 4.17 14.61
CA ASN A 53 -16.18 4.42 13.56
C ASN A 53 -15.59 4.90 12.21
N SER A 54 -14.28 4.76 12.01
CA SER A 54 -13.63 5.12 10.76
C SER A 54 -14.06 4.17 9.65
N PRO A 55 -14.37 4.67 8.44
CA PRO A 55 -14.81 3.85 7.33
C PRO A 55 -13.78 2.75 7.04
N ASN A 56 -14.22 1.48 6.97
CA ASN A 56 -13.39 0.39 6.43
C ASN A 56 -13.12 0.71 4.95
N LEU A 57 -11.99 1.36 4.72
CA LEU A 57 -11.63 1.94 3.44
C LEU A 57 -11.25 0.85 2.42
N PRO A 58 -10.51 -0.22 2.78
CA PRO A 58 -10.34 -1.39 1.92
C PRO A 58 -11.65 -1.96 1.41
N ALA A 59 -12.63 -2.24 2.28
CA ALA A 59 -13.92 -2.78 1.84
C ALA A 59 -14.66 -1.86 0.86
N GLN A 60 -14.76 -0.57 1.17
CA GLN A 60 -15.49 0.39 0.34
C GLN A 60 -14.81 0.65 -1.00
N ILE A 61 -13.48 0.81 -1.01
CA ILE A 61 -12.72 0.95 -2.25
C ILE A 61 -12.83 -0.34 -3.08
N GLY A 62 -12.75 -1.51 -2.45
CA GLY A 62 -12.91 -2.79 -3.13
C GLY A 62 -14.27 -2.90 -3.83
N ALA A 63 -15.36 -2.59 -3.13
CA ALA A 63 -16.71 -2.57 -3.70
C ALA A 63 -16.85 -1.58 -4.87
N LEU A 64 -16.27 -0.39 -4.75
CA LEU A 64 -16.24 0.61 -5.81
C LEU A 64 -15.51 0.09 -7.06
N LEU A 65 -14.32 -0.50 -6.89
CA LEU A 65 -13.54 -1.05 -8.01
C LEU A 65 -14.23 -2.27 -8.65
N CYS A 66 -14.98 -3.07 -7.89
CA CYS A 66 -15.84 -4.13 -8.46
C CYS A 66 -16.91 -3.53 -9.38
N ARG A 67 -17.55 -2.42 -9.00
CA ARG A 67 -18.50 -1.72 -9.88
C ARG A 67 -17.82 -1.09 -11.09
N PHE A 68 -16.59 -0.59 -10.96
CA PHE A 68 -15.81 -0.11 -12.10
C PHE A 68 -15.56 -1.25 -13.10
N ASN A 69 -15.14 -2.42 -12.62
CA ASN A 69 -14.96 -3.59 -13.48
C ASN A 69 -16.27 -4.00 -14.18
N ALA A 70 -17.39 -4.00 -13.46
CA ALA A 70 -18.70 -4.32 -14.03
C ALA A 70 -19.11 -3.31 -15.11
N ALA A 71 -18.93 -2.01 -14.86
CA ALA A 71 -19.23 -0.95 -15.82
C ALA A 71 -18.34 -1.05 -17.07
N LEU A 72 -17.04 -1.30 -16.90
CA LEU A 72 -16.11 -1.51 -18.00
C LEU A 72 -16.50 -2.72 -18.86
N ARG A 73 -16.79 -3.86 -18.23
CA ARG A 73 -17.23 -5.08 -18.93
C ARG A 73 -18.53 -4.86 -19.70
N ALA A 74 -19.49 -4.15 -19.10
CA ALA A 74 -20.75 -3.81 -19.76
C ALA A 74 -20.53 -2.86 -20.95
N GLY A 75 -19.62 -1.90 -20.83
CA GLY A 75 -19.27 -0.98 -21.91
C GLY A 75 -18.56 -1.64 -23.09
N LEU A 76 -17.74 -2.66 -22.83
CA LEU A 76 -17.03 -3.42 -23.86
C LEU A 76 -17.90 -4.48 -24.55
N ALA A 77 -19.00 -4.90 -23.92
CA ALA A 77 -19.85 -5.96 -24.45
C ALA A 77 -20.44 -5.58 -25.81
N GLY A 78 -20.19 -6.42 -26.82
CA GLY A 78 -20.73 -6.24 -28.18
C GLY A 78 -20.08 -5.12 -29.00
N ARG A 79 -19.03 -4.45 -28.50
CA ARG A 79 -18.28 -3.45 -29.26
C ARG A 79 -17.10 -4.07 -29.98
N ASN A 80 -17.00 -3.79 -31.28
CA ASN A 80 -15.88 -4.20 -32.11
C ASN A 80 -15.06 -2.96 -32.51
N GLY A 81 -13.74 -3.09 -32.49
CA GLY A 81 -12.80 -2.15 -33.12
C GLY A 81 -12.42 -2.65 -34.52
N ASP A 82 -11.17 -2.43 -34.94
CA ASP A 82 -10.57 -2.85 -36.23
C ASP A 82 -10.63 -4.38 -36.47
N GLY A 83 -11.83 -4.91 -36.72
CA GLY A 83 -12.07 -6.33 -37.01
C GLY A 83 -12.05 -7.27 -35.80
N ALA A 84 -11.84 -6.77 -34.57
CA ALA A 84 -11.78 -7.58 -33.34
C ALA A 84 -12.62 -6.95 -32.21
N PRO A 85 -13.09 -7.73 -31.22
CA PRO A 85 -13.74 -7.19 -30.03
C PRO A 85 -12.85 -6.13 -29.37
N LEU A 86 -13.44 -4.99 -29.02
CA LEU A 86 -12.71 -3.85 -28.48
C LEU A 86 -11.97 -4.21 -27.17
N GLY A 87 -12.54 -5.13 -26.39
CA GLY A 87 -11.91 -5.67 -25.18
C GLY A 87 -10.69 -6.56 -25.41
N GLU A 88 -10.44 -7.02 -26.64
CA GLU A 88 -9.24 -7.80 -27.01
C GLU A 88 -8.08 -6.92 -27.48
N GLN A 89 -8.32 -5.62 -27.69
CA GLN A 89 -7.25 -4.67 -27.98
C GLN A 89 -6.30 -4.55 -26.79
N GLU A 90 -5.00 -4.66 -27.04
CA GLU A 90 -3.96 -4.74 -26.01
C GLU A 90 -4.08 -3.63 -24.95
N LEU A 91 -4.28 -2.38 -25.38
CA LEU A 91 -4.37 -1.23 -24.48
C LEU A 91 -5.55 -1.34 -23.51
N ILE A 92 -6.72 -1.71 -24.03
CA ILE A 92 -7.96 -1.81 -23.24
C ILE A 92 -7.90 -3.03 -22.32
N ALA A 93 -7.41 -4.17 -22.83
CA ALA A 93 -7.20 -5.37 -22.04
C ALA A 93 -6.18 -5.13 -20.91
N ALA A 94 -5.13 -4.35 -21.16
CA ALA A 94 -4.13 -3.99 -20.15
C ALA A 94 -4.73 -3.13 -19.03
N GLU A 95 -5.52 -2.09 -19.36
CA GLU A 95 -6.17 -1.26 -18.35
C GLU A 95 -7.24 -2.02 -17.54
N ALA A 96 -8.02 -2.87 -18.20
CA ALA A 96 -8.96 -3.76 -17.53
C ALA A 96 -8.23 -4.73 -16.58
N GLY A 97 -7.09 -5.27 -17.03
CA GLY A 97 -6.23 -6.12 -16.21
C GLY A 97 -5.70 -5.39 -14.98
N GLU A 98 -5.15 -4.19 -15.14
CA GLU A 98 -4.66 -3.37 -14.02
C GLU A 98 -5.76 -3.04 -13.00
N LEU A 99 -6.96 -2.73 -13.46
CA LEU A 99 -8.13 -2.51 -12.60
C LEU A 99 -8.47 -3.78 -11.81
N ALA A 100 -8.50 -4.95 -12.47
CA ALA A 100 -8.77 -6.23 -11.82
C ALA A 100 -7.70 -6.59 -10.77
N LEU A 101 -6.43 -6.30 -11.03
CA LEU A 101 -5.33 -6.51 -10.08
C LEU A 101 -5.46 -5.61 -8.85
N ASP A 102 -5.80 -4.34 -9.03
CA ASP A 102 -6.02 -3.41 -7.92
C ASP A 102 -7.28 -3.81 -7.11
N THR A 103 -8.33 -4.35 -7.76
CA THR A 103 -9.51 -4.93 -7.08
C THR A 103 -9.14 -6.14 -6.24
N LEU A 104 -8.38 -7.11 -6.80
CA LEU A 104 -7.91 -8.29 -6.08
C LEU A 104 -7.10 -7.90 -4.85
N ALA A 105 -6.16 -6.97 -4.99
CA ALA A 105 -5.31 -6.53 -3.89
C ALA A 105 -6.09 -5.79 -2.80
N THR A 106 -7.05 -4.95 -3.18
CA THR A 106 -7.91 -4.24 -2.22
C THR A 106 -8.79 -5.23 -1.44
N GLY A 107 -9.41 -6.20 -2.12
CA GLY A 107 -10.18 -7.26 -1.46
C GLY A 107 -9.33 -8.15 -0.56
N SER A 108 -8.09 -8.46 -0.97
CA SER A 108 -7.13 -9.23 -0.16
C SER A 108 -6.72 -8.48 1.11
N LEU A 109 -6.55 -7.15 1.03
CA LEU A 109 -6.24 -6.30 2.17
C LEU A 109 -7.41 -6.18 3.15
N ASP A 110 -8.64 -6.05 2.65
CA ASP A 110 -9.85 -6.08 3.47
C ASP A 110 -9.97 -7.43 4.20
N TRP A 111 -9.84 -8.53 3.45
CA TRP A 111 -9.85 -9.87 4.00
C TRP A 111 -8.78 -10.06 5.09
N LEU A 112 -7.53 -9.67 4.84
CA LEU A 112 -6.45 -9.81 5.81
C LEU A 112 -6.71 -8.95 7.05
N THR A 113 -7.21 -7.73 6.87
CA THR A 113 -7.53 -6.81 7.97
C THR A 113 -8.63 -7.40 8.86
N GLY A 114 -9.70 -7.94 8.26
CA GLY A 114 -10.76 -8.63 8.99
C GLY A 114 -10.24 -9.87 9.75
N ARG A 115 -9.35 -10.64 9.12
CA ARG A 115 -8.71 -11.80 9.76
C ARG A 115 -7.84 -11.42 10.96
N LEU A 116 -7.04 -10.36 10.84
CA LEU A 116 -6.23 -9.85 11.94
C LEU A 116 -7.11 -9.33 13.08
N ALA A 117 -8.20 -8.61 12.75
CA ALA A 117 -9.14 -8.09 13.74
C ALA A 117 -9.80 -9.20 14.53
N ALA A 118 -10.28 -10.23 13.83
CA ALA A 118 -10.93 -11.38 14.45
C ALA A 118 -9.97 -12.23 15.30
N ALA A 119 -8.67 -12.21 14.99
CA ALA A 119 -7.63 -12.84 15.79
C ALA A 119 -7.15 -11.98 16.99
N GLY A 120 -7.73 -10.79 17.20
CA GLY A 120 -7.26 -9.84 18.21
C GLY A 120 -5.86 -9.28 17.93
N ALA A 121 -5.40 -9.38 16.67
CA ALA A 121 -4.06 -9.01 16.21
C ALA A 121 -4.08 -7.86 15.19
N ALA A 122 -5.23 -7.18 15.01
CA ALA A 122 -5.29 -5.96 14.21
C ALA A 122 -4.62 -4.82 14.98
N HIS A 123 -3.44 -4.41 14.52
CA HIS A 123 -2.81 -3.21 15.04
C HIS A 123 -3.05 -2.05 14.08
N HIS A 124 -2.97 -0.83 14.63
CA HIS A 124 -3.20 0.41 13.90
C HIS A 124 -2.29 0.55 12.66
N GLN A 125 -1.08 -0.02 12.72
CA GLN A 125 -0.06 0.05 11.67
C GLN A 125 -0.46 -0.71 10.39
N GLU A 126 -1.03 -1.91 10.52
CA GLU A 126 -1.55 -2.72 9.42
C GLU A 126 -2.70 -2.01 8.72
N MET A 127 -3.62 -1.46 9.50
CA MET A 127 -4.75 -0.69 8.99
C MET A 127 -4.26 0.54 8.20
N LEU A 128 -3.28 1.28 8.73
CA LEU A 128 -2.70 2.44 8.05
C LEU A 128 -2.04 2.09 6.72
N LEU A 129 -1.27 0.99 6.64
CA LEU A 129 -0.67 0.54 5.38
C LEU A 129 -1.71 0.09 4.37
N ALA A 130 -2.74 -0.65 4.80
CA ALA A 130 -3.85 -1.05 3.94
C ALA A 130 -4.56 0.18 3.37
N HIS A 131 -4.92 1.13 4.24
CA HIS A 131 -5.59 2.38 3.84
C HIS A 131 -4.72 3.20 2.89
N PHE A 132 -3.42 3.34 3.18
CA PHE A 132 -2.48 4.06 2.33
C PHE A 132 -2.33 3.42 0.95
N TRP A 133 -2.23 2.09 0.87
CA TRP A 133 -2.14 1.38 -0.40
C TRP A 133 -3.44 1.54 -1.21
N CYS A 134 -4.61 1.33 -0.57
CA CYS A 134 -5.91 1.44 -1.23
C CYS A 134 -6.20 2.85 -1.73
N GLY A 135 -5.83 3.89 -0.98
CA GLY A 135 -5.97 5.29 -1.44
C GLY A 135 -5.14 5.60 -2.69
N ARG A 136 -3.94 5.01 -2.82
CA ARG A 136 -3.13 5.10 -4.04
C ARG A 136 -3.74 4.30 -5.19
N ALA A 137 -4.28 3.11 -4.93
CA ALA A 137 -4.99 2.31 -5.93
C ALA A 137 -6.21 3.05 -6.47
N LEU A 138 -7.01 3.66 -5.60
CA LEU A 138 -8.15 4.49 -5.99
C LEU A 138 -7.72 5.64 -6.91
N THR A 139 -6.62 6.32 -6.58
CA THR A 139 -6.10 7.43 -7.41
C THR A 139 -5.66 6.95 -8.80
N ARG A 140 -4.98 5.80 -8.91
CA ARG A 140 -4.59 5.23 -10.23
C ARG A 140 -5.81 4.87 -11.06
N ASN A 141 -6.81 4.22 -10.45
CA ASN A 141 -7.99 3.75 -11.17
C ASN A 141 -8.96 4.86 -11.57
N LEU A 142 -8.95 6.00 -10.86
CA LEU A 142 -9.72 7.17 -11.28
C LEU A 142 -9.26 7.74 -12.62
N ALA A 143 -7.96 7.89 -12.81
CA ALA A 143 -7.41 8.36 -14.08
C ALA A 143 -7.79 7.41 -15.23
N ARG A 144 -7.60 6.10 -15.02
CA ARG A 144 -7.98 5.06 -15.97
C ARG A 144 -9.46 5.07 -16.31
N LEU A 145 -10.33 5.22 -15.30
CA LEU A 145 -11.77 5.24 -15.50
C LEU A 145 -12.20 6.45 -16.33
N GLN A 146 -11.57 7.61 -16.11
CA GLN A 146 -11.84 8.80 -16.91
C GLN A 146 -11.42 8.58 -18.37
N ASP A 147 -10.20 8.13 -18.60
CA ASP A 147 -9.67 7.87 -19.94
C ASP A 147 -10.50 6.83 -20.70
N LEU A 148 -10.86 5.72 -20.04
CA LEU A 148 -11.70 4.66 -20.62
C LEU A 148 -13.17 5.09 -20.75
N GLY A 149 -13.68 5.90 -19.82
CA GLY A 149 -15.04 6.40 -19.85
C GLY A 149 -15.30 7.25 -21.08
N ASP A 150 -14.38 8.16 -21.37
CA ASP A 150 -14.40 9.03 -22.55
C ASP A 150 -14.23 8.20 -23.83
N ALA A 151 -13.31 7.22 -23.84
CA ALA A 151 -13.07 6.38 -25.01
C ALA A 151 -14.22 5.41 -25.34
N LEU A 152 -14.94 4.92 -24.31
CA LEU A 152 -16.01 3.94 -24.46
C LEU A 152 -17.41 4.55 -24.43
N ASP A 153 -17.54 5.87 -24.35
CA ASP A 153 -18.84 6.56 -24.23
C ASP A 153 -19.73 5.89 -23.17
N LEU A 154 -19.16 5.65 -21.98
CA LEU A 154 -19.89 5.06 -20.87
C LEU A 154 -20.95 6.05 -20.39
N ALA A 155 -22.17 5.55 -20.08
CA ALA A 155 -23.29 6.37 -19.64
C ALA A 155 -22.87 7.46 -18.63
N PRO A 156 -23.00 8.77 -18.96
CA PRO A 156 -22.45 9.86 -18.15
C PRO A 156 -22.97 9.89 -16.71
N GLU A 157 -24.23 9.49 -16.50
CA GLU A 157 -24.83 9.36 -15.17
C GLU A 157 -24.15 8.29 -14.32
N ARG A 158 -23.80 7.14 -14.89
CA ARG A 158 -23.08 6.08 -14.18
C ARG A 158 -21.65 6.53 -13.87
N MET A 159 -20.99 7.18 -14.81
CA MET A 159 -19.63 7.68 -14.65
C MET A 159 -19.56 8.74 -13.53
N SER A 160 -20.47 9.72 -13.56
CA SER A 160 -20.54 10.76 -12.54
C SER A 160 -20.84 10.20 -11.14
N ALA A 161 -21.71 9.20 -11.01
CA ALA A 161 -21.97 8.55 -9.72
C ALA A 161 -20.73 7.85 -9.15
N LEU A 162 -20.01 7.11 -10.00
CA LEU A 162 -18.75 6.44 -9.66
C LEU A 162 -17.66 7.45 -9.25
N GLN A 163 -17.55 8.56 -9.98
CA GLN A 163 -16.60 9.64 -9.67
C GLN A 163 -16.94 10.37 -8.37
N GLN A 164 -18.22 10.65 -8.10
CA GLN A 164 -18.67 11.30 -6.86
C GLN A 164 -18.36 10.43 -5.64
N GLU A 165 -18.63 9.13 -5.70
CA GLU A 165 -18.31 8.22 -4.61
C GLU A 165 -16.80 8.09 -4.40
N ALA A 166 -16.03 7.96 -5.48
CA ALA A 166 -14.58 7.97 -5.40
C ALA A 166 -14.03 9.26 -4.76
N ALA A 167 -14.61 10.41 -5.09
CA ALA A 167 -14.25 11.69 -4.47
C ALA A 167 -14.55 11.69 -2.96
N ARG A 168 -15.71 11.18 -2.54
CA ARG A 168 -16.05 10.99 -1.12
C ARG A 168 -15.07 10.08 -0.40
N LEU A 169 -14.72 8.92 -1.00
CA LEU A 169 -13.76 7.98 -0.41
C LEU A 169 -12.35 8.57 -0.34
N ARG A 170 -11.94 9.40 -1.31
CA ARG A 170 -10.65 10.11 -1.25
C ARG A 170 -10.60 11.12 -0.10
N GLN A 171 -11.70 11.82 0.13
CA GLN A 171 -11.84 12.75 1.25
C GLN A 171 -11.86 12.01 2.59
N ALA A 172 -12.62 10.91 2.69
CA ALA A 172 -12.75 10.11 3.91
C ALA A 172 -11.48 9.31 4.26
N GLY A 173 -10.71 8.89 3.27
CA GLY A 173 -9.48 8.10 3.43
C GLY A 173 -8.18 8.91 3.41
N ALA A 174 -8.25 10.23 3.21
CA ALA A 174 -7.15 11.17 2.97
C ALA A 174 -6.05 10.62 2.04
N SER A 175 -6.41 10.16 0.84
CA SER A 175 -5.43 9.79 -0.20
C SER A 175 -4.41 10.92 -0.44
N GLY A 176 -3.11 10.61 -0.49
CA GLY A 176 -2.08 11.61 -0.83
C GLY A 176 -0.99 11.78 0.24
N ARG A 177 -0.30 12.94 0.21
CA ARG A 177 0.90 13.18 1.03
C ARG A 177 0.60 13.26 2.54
N LEU A 178 -0.59 13.70 2.95
CA LEU A 178 -0.97 13.81 4.37
C LEU A 178 -1.09 12.45 5.06
N ARG A 179 -1.81 11.49 4.46
CA ARG A 179 -1.85 10.11 4.97
C ARG A 179 -0.48 9.44 4.93
N GLN A 180 0.33 9.75 3.92
CA GLN A 180 1.73 9.28 3.88
C GLN A 180 2.52 9.76 5.10
N LEU A 181 2.33 11.02 5.53
CA LEU A 181 2.98 11.58 6.73
C LEU A 181 2.48 10.91 8.01
N GLU A 182 1.18 10.65 8.13
CA GLU A 182 0.64 9.93 9.28
C GLU A 182 1.18 8.51 9.37
N VAL A 183 1.29 7.80 8.23
CA VAL A 183 1.95 6.49 8.22
C VAL A 183 3.42 6.62 8.62
N ILE A 184 4.15 7.61 8.11
CA ILE A 184 5.54 7.86 8.54
C ILE A 184 5.63 8.05 10.07
N GLN A 185 4.75 8.88 10.64
CA GLN A 185 4.73 9.20 12.06
C GLN A 185 4.30 8.03 12.94
N ALA A 186 3.32 7.24 12.53
CA ALA A 186 2.79 6.11 13.30
C ALA A 186 3.62 4.82 13.13
N LEU A 187 4.35 4.71 12.03
CA LEU A 187 5.04 3.47 11.66
C LEU A 187 6.57 3.59 11.72
N ILE A 188 7.13 4.55 11.00
CA ILE A 188 8.58 4.62 10.80
C ILE A 188 9.27 5.30 11.99
N LEU A 189 8.73 6.40 12.51
CA LEU A 189 9.35 7.11 13.63
C LEU A 189 9.41 6.29 14.93
N PRO A 190 8.39 5.52 15.34
CA PRO A 190 8.48 4.67 16.53
C PRO A 190 9.49 3.53 16.35
N ALA A 191 9.61 2.99 15.13
CA ALA A 191 10.64 2.01 14.80
C ALA A 191 12.06 2.62 14.86
N LEU A 192 12.21 3.91 14.52
CA LEU A 192 13.45 4.66 14.70
C LEU A 192 13.74 5.00 16.17
N ALA A 193 12.73 5.24 17.00
CA ALA A 193 12.91 5.57 18.41
C ALA A 193 13.41 4.36 19.23
N ARG A 194 12.99 3.14 18.87
CA ARG A 194 13.50 1.90 19.47
C ARG A 194 14.99 1.75 19.10
N ARG A 195 15.88 1.97 20.07
CA ARG A 195 17.35 1.88 19.93
C ARG A 195 17.86 0.45 19.78
N GLU A 196 16.99 -0.53 19.94
CA GLU A 196 17.32 -1.93 19.71
C GLU A 196 17.64 -2.11 18.22
N THR A 197 18.92 -2.24 17.93
CA THR A 197 19.37 -3.05 16.79
C THR A 197 19.57 -4.43 17.38
N PRO A 198 18.59 -5.35 17.30
CA PRO A 198 18.86 -6.72 17.67
C PRO A 198 20.04 -7.16 16.83
N GLY A 199 20.96 -7.89 17.46
CA GLY A 199 22.14 -8.45 16.82
C GLY A 199 21.78 -9.05 15.46
N PHE A 200 22.76 -8.97 14.55
CA PHE A 200 22.75 -9.28 13.12
C PHE A 200 22.36 -10.74 12.76
N ALA A 201 21.55 -11.42 13.58
CA ALA A 201 20.95 -12.71 13.30
C ALA A 201 19.59 -12.49 12.62
N TRP A 202 19.61 -12.35 11.30
CA TRP A 202 18.38 -12.41 10.51
C TRP A 202 17.78 -13.82 10.67
N PRO A 203 16.48 -13.97 11.02
CA PRO A 203 15.88 -15.28 11.15
C PRO A 203 16.04 -16.06 9.84
N ARG A 204 16.23 -17.38 9.97
CA ARG A 204 16.43 -18.30 8.84
C ARG A 204 15.27 -18.14 7.83
N PRO A 205 15.53 -18.30 6.52
CA PRO A 205 14.47 -18.32 5.51
C PRO A 205 13.40 -19.36 5.89
N LEU A 206 12.12 -18.99 5.76
CA LEU A 206 11.01 -19.86 6.15
C LEU A 206 11.00 -21.13 5.29
N ARG A 207 10.44 -22.20 5.86
CA ARG A 207 9.76 -23.22 5.06
C ARG A 207 8.37 -22.67 4.75
N PRO A 208 8.06 -22.32 3.50
CA PRO A 208 6.75 -21.80 3.17
C PRO A 208 5.70 -22.89 3.46
N PRO A 209 4.48 -22.51 3.89
CA PRO A 209 3.35 -23.43 3.87
C PRO A 209 3.15 -23.96 2.44
N ILE A 210 2.49 -25.11 2.29
CA ILE A 210 2.31 -25.76 0.99
C ILE A 210 1.52 -24.80 0.07
N LEU A 211 2.24 -24.07 -0.76
CA LEU A 211 1.72 -23.13 -1.76
C LEU A 211 2.00 -23.72 -3.14
N PRO A 212 1.16 -23.43 -4.15
CA PRO A 212 1.53 -23.65 -5.54
C PRO A 212 2.89 -22.99 -5.83
N GLY A 213 3.82 -23.71 -6.47
CA GLY A 213 5.24 -23.34 -6.55
C GLY A 213 5.55 -21.96 -7.16
N LEU A 214 4.61 -21.36 -7.92
CA LEU A 214 4.73 -19.98 -8.40
C LEU A 214 4.56 -18.94 -7.28
N LEU A 215 3.54 -19.10 -6.42
CA LEU A 215 3.25 -18.18 -5.32
C LEU A 215 4.35 -18.24 -4.25
N GLU A 216 4.94 -19.42 -4.05
CA GLU A 216 6.06 -19.62 -3.15
C GLU A 216 7.27 -18.73 -3.51
N ARG A 217 7.59 -18.57 -4.79
CA ARG A 217 8.71 -17.73 -5.24
C ARG A 217 8.49 -16.26 -4.93
N HIS A 218 7.24 -15.78 -5.03
CA HIS A 218 6.89 -14.41 -4.66
C HIS A 218 6.90 -14.20 -3.17
N LEU A 219 6.48 -15.21 -2.38
CA LEU A 219 6.58 -15.18 -0.93
C LEU A 219 8.03 -15.01 -0.46
N ARG A 220 8.94 -15.85 -0.98
CA ARG A 220 10.39 -15.73 -0.72
C ARG A 220 10.97 -14.40 -1.19
N TYR A 221 10.38 -13.77 -2.20
CA TYR A 221 10.77 -12.41 -2.57
C TYR A 221 10.29 -11.40 -1.54
N ALA A 222 9.03 -11.44 -1.13
CA ALA A 222 8.45 -10.51 -0.17
C ALA A 222 9.27 -10.51 1.14
N GLU A 223 9.59 -11.69 1.68
CA GLU A 223 10.47 -11.81 2.86
C GLU A 223 11.86 -11.17 2.65
N ARG A 224 12.52 -11.46 1.52
CA ARG A 224 13.85 -10.91 1.21
C ARG A 224 13.80 -9.40 1.04
N ALA A 225 12.77 -8.88 0.37
CA ALA A 225 12.56 -7.46 0.16
C ALA A 225 12.23 -6.73 1.46
N SER A 226 11.47 -7.34 2.37
CA SER A 226 11.22 -6.82 3.73
C SER A 226 12.51 -6.73 4.54
N ARG A 227 13.37 -7.77 4.51
CA ARG A 227 14.72 -7.69 5.10
C ARG A 227 15.60 -6.62 4.45
N GLN A 228 15.46 -6.43 3.14
CA GLN A 228 16.20 -5.38 2.45
C GLN A 228 15.70 -3.98 2.86
N LEU A 229 14.39 -3.78 2.98
CA LEU A 229 13.77 -2.56 3.48
C LEU A 229 14.27 -2.22 4.88
N ALA A 230 14.34 -3.21 5.78
CA ALA A 230 14.90 -3.07 7.12
C ALA A 230 16.36 -2.56 7.10
N ARG A 231 17.19 -3.14 6.22
CA ARG A 231 18.59 -2.72 6.04
C ARG A 231 18.68 -1.31 5.47
N ASP A 232 17.82 -0.96 4.52
CA ASP A 232 17.81 0.36 3.91
C ASP A 232 17.39 1.42 4.94
N LEU A 233 16.38 1.16 5.77
CA LEU A 233 16.01 2.01 6.92
C LEU A 233 17.15 2.15 7.92
N ALA A 234 17.83 1.05 8.29
CA ALA A 234 18.96 1.08 9.21
C ALA A 234 20.15 1.89 8.65
N ARG A 235 20.44 1.77 7.35
CA ARG A 235 21.46 2.58 6.66
C ARG A 235 21.12 4.05 6.69
N LEU A 236 19.87 4.41 6.36
CA LEU A 236 19.40 5.80 6.41
C LEU A 236 19.47 6.37 7.84
N ARG A 237 19.10 5.58 8.84
CA ARG A 237 19.23 5.96 10.26
C ARG A 237 20.68 6.23 10.65
N ARG A 238 21.63 5.41 10.21
CA ARG A 238 23.06 5.63 10.46
C ARG A 238 23.59 6.89 9.76
N ALA A 239 23.16 7.11 8.52
CA ALA A 239 23.59 8.25 7.71
C ALA A 239 23.06 9.60 8.25
N TYR A 240 21.77 9.67 8.59
CA TYR A 240 21.10 10.94 8.95
C TYR A 240 20.89 11.13 10.46
N ARG A 241 21.03 10.09 11.29
CA ARG A 241 20.83 10.13 12.75
C ARG A 241 19.48 10.78 13.11
N GLN A 242 19.49 11.76 14.01
CA GLN A 242 18.29 12.52 14.44
C GLN A 242 17.68 13.33 13.28
N GLY A 243 18.46 13.66 12.23
CA GLY A 243 17.96 14.38 11.05
C GLY A 243 17.06 13.56 10.12
N LEU A 244 16.93 12.24 10.33
CA LEU A 244 16.14 11.38 9.44
C LEU A 244 14.65 11.70 9.46
N GLU A 245 14.10 12.12 10.61
CA GLU A 245 12.68 12.48 10.77
C GLU A 245 12.24 13.63 9.85
N HIS A 246 13.18 14.52 9.51
CA HIS A 246 12.97 15.65 8.60
C HIS A 246 13.06 15.22 7.12
N LYS A 247 13.58 14.03 6.82
CA LYS A 247 13.70 13.51 5.43
C LYS A 247 12.42 12.80 4.98
N GLN A 248 11.29 13.50 5.08
CA GLN A 248 9.94 12.98 4.79
C GLN A 248 9.79 12.36 3.39
N ARG A 249 10.52 12.84 2.38
CA ARG A 249 10.52 12.22 1.04
C ARG A 249 11.14 10.81 1.06
N LEU A 250 12.28 10.63 1.71
CA LEU A 250 12.93 9.31 1.88
C LEU A 250 12.05 8.37 2.70
N LEU A 251 11.53 8.87 3.83
CA LEU A 251 10.59 8.11 4.68
C LEU A 251 9.34 7.72 3.89
N GLY A 252 8.84 8.62 3.04
CA GLY A 252 7.72 8.37 2.16
C GLY A 252 7.98 7.24 1.17
N ARG A 253 9.17 7.15 0.56
CA ARG A 253 9.54 6.04 -0.32
C ARG A 253 9.60 4.71 0.42
N LEU A 254 10.12 4.70 1.66
CA LEU A 254 10.11 3.51 2.52
C LEU A 254 8.69 3.04 2.81
N THR A 255 7.80 3.97 3.16
CA THR A 255 6.37 3.68 3.41
C THR A 255 5.69 3.09 2.16
N VAL A 256 5.99 3.61 0.97
CA VAL A 256 5.45 3.04 -0.27
C VAL A 256 5.92 1.62 -0.48
N MET A 257 7.22 1.33 -0.30
CA MET A 257 7.71 -0.06 -0.39
C MET A 257 7.08 -0.96 0.67
N ALA A 258 6.93 -0.51 1.91
CA ALA A 258 6.28 -1.27 2.97
C ALA A 258 4.83 -1.62 2.60
N ALA A 259 4.08 -0.65 2.07
CA ALA A 259 2.71 -0.85 1.61
C ALA A 259 2.62 -1.83 0.44
N GLU A 260 3.53 -1.76 -0.53
CA GLU A 260 3.58 -2.72 -1.65
C GLU A 260 3.88 -4.15 -1.17
N LEU A 261 4.83 -4.31 -0.25
CA LEU A 261 5.17 -5.61 0.33
C LEU A 261 4.03 -6.17 1.20
N TYR A 262 3.32 -5.30 1.91
CA TYR A 262 2.14 -5.67 2.68
C TYR A 262 1.00 -6.13 1.77
N ALA A 263 0.69 -5.38 0.70
CA ALA A 263 -0.31 -5.77 -0.29
C ALA A 263 0.06 -7.07 -1.02
N MET A 264 1.33 -7.26 -1.40
CA MET A 264 1.82 -8.53 -1.95
C MET A 264 1.58 -9.69 -0.99
N SER A 265 1.90 -9.50 0.30
CA SER A 265 1.68 -10.53 1.32
C SER A 265 0.19 -10.85 1.45
N ALA A 266 -0.68 -9.84 1.50
CA ALA A 266 -2.13 -10.03 1.56
C ALA A 266 -2.67 -10.81 0.36
N VAL A 267 -2.27 -10.46 -0.86
CA VAL A 267 -2.68 -11.15 -2.10
C VAL A 267 -2.23 -12.61 -2.10
N LEU A 268 -0.97 -12.88 -1.71
CA LEU A 268 -0.45 -14.25 -1.64
C LEU A 268 -1.18 -15.08 -0.59
N LEU A 269 -1.46 -14.49 0.59
CA LEU A 269 -2.22 -15.16 1.65
C LEU A 269 -3.66 -15.44 1.23
N TYR A 270 -4.30 -14.49 0.54
CA TYR A 270 -5.67 -14.60 0.07
C TYR A 270 -5.80 -15.69 -1.01
N ALA A 271 -4.90 -15.67 -2.01
CA ALA A 271 -4.85 -16.69 -3.06
C ALA A 271 -4.50 -18.09 -2.53
N ALA A 272 -3.74 -18.16 -1.43
CA ALA A 272 -3.45 -19.42 -0.74
C ALA A 272 -4.60 -19.94 0.12
N SER A 273 -5.54 -19.07 0.49
CA SER A 273 -6.64 -19.42 1.37
C SER A 273 -7.73 -20.19 0.62
N ARG A 274 -8.44 -21.09 1.31
CA ARG A 274 -9.64 -21.78 0.77
C ARG A 274 -10.82 -20.82 0.48
N GLN A 275 -10.67 -19.54 0.83
CA GLN A 275 -11.66 -18.48 0.64
C GLN A 275 -11.32 -17.54 -0.54
N GLY A 276 -10.17 -17.73 -1.19
CA GLY A 276 -9.84 -17.04 -2.42
C GLY A 276 -10.78 -17.45 -3.55
N PRO A 277 -11.13 -16.56 -4.50
CA PRO A 277 -11.89 -16.92 -5.69
C PRO A 277 -11.11 -17.98 -6.47
N SER A 278 -11.81 -18.99 -7.00
CA SER A 278 -11.18 -19.99 -7.87
C SER A 278 -10.50 -19.30 -9.06
N GLY A 279 -9.24 -19.65 -9.35
CA GLY A 279 -8.52 -19.10 -10.48
C GLY A 279 -7.95 -17.69 -10.26
N CYS A 280 -7.83 -17.21 -9.02
CA CYS A 280 -7.17 -15.93 -8.73
C CYS A 280 -5.63 -16.01 -8.79
N GLU A 281 -5.04 -17.21 -8.88
CA GLU A 281 -3.60 -17.45 -8.85
C GLU A 281 -2.83 -16.76 -10.00
N PRO A 282 -3.32 -16.74 -11.26
CA PRO A 282 -2.66 -16.00 -12.34
C PRO A 282 -2.66 -14.48 -12.11
N LEU A 283 -3.76 -13.93 -11.57
CA LEU A 283 -3.84 -12.52 -11.21
C LEU A 283 -2.92 -12.20 -10.03
N ALA A 284 -2.82 -13.09 -9.04
CA ALA A 284 -1.88 -12.96 -7.94
C ALA A 284 -0.41 -12.99 -8.42
N ASP A 285 -0.06 -13.87 -9.36
CA ASP A 285 1.26 -13.93 -9.99
C ASP A 285 1.58 -12.60 -10.71
N LEU A 286 0.65 -12.11 -11.54
CA LEU A 286 0.82 -10.87 -12.29
C LEU A 286 0.95 -9.65 -11.35
N PHE A 287 0.08 -9.54 -10.35
CA PHE A 287 0.16 -8.50 -9.31
C PHE A 287 1.53 -8.51 -8.65
N CYS A 288 2.02 -9.68 -8.23
CA CYS A 288 3.31 -9.82 -7.59
C CYS A 288 4.46 -9.40 -8.51
N ARG A 289 4.44 -9.76 -9.80
CA ARG A 289 5.47 -9.32 -10.77
C ARG A 289 5.52 -7.81 -10.90
N GLN A 290 4.36 -7.14 -10.97
CA GLN A 290 4.30 -5.68 -11.06
C GLN A 290 4.73 -5.02 -9.75
N ALA A 291 4.26 -5.53 -8.61
CA ALA A 291 4.65 -5.01 -7.30
C ALA A 291 6.16 -5.12 -7.07
N ARG A 292 6.81 -6.20 -7.52
CA ARG A 292 8.27 -6.36 -7.50
C ARG A 292 8.98 -5.24 -8.27
N ARG A 293 8.49 -4.91 -9.47
CA ARG A 293 9.02 -3.79 -10.27
C ARG A 293 8.83 -2.45 -9.55
N ARG A 294 7.63 -2.20 -8.99
CA ARG A 294 7.36 -0.97 -8.21
C ARG A 294 8.30 -0.84 -7.01
N VAL A 295 8.47 -1.91 -6.23
CA VAL A 295 9.41 -1.93 -5.09
C VAL A 295 10.84 -1.65 -5.54
N ALA A 296 11.29 -2.26 -6.65
CA ALA A 296 12.63 -2.00 -7.19
C ALA A 296 12.83 -0.53 -7.61
N THR A 297 11.83 0.07 -8.26
CA THR A 297 11.85 1.49 -8.64
C THR A 297 11.94 2.40 -7.42
N TRP A 298 11.09 2.18 -6.41
CA TRP A 298 11.12 2.98 -5.17
C TRP A 298 12.43 2.82 -4.41
N ARG A 299 12.98 1.61 -4.38
CA ARG A 299 14.27 1.35 -3.76
C ARG A 299 15.40 2.08 -4.48
N ARG A 300 15.41 2.09 -5.82
CA ARG A 300 16.38 2.86 -6.60
C ARG A 300 16.28 4.35 -6.28
N ALA A 301 15.06 4.87 -6.20
CA ALA A 301 14.79 6.27 -5.86
C ALA A 301 15.17 6.66 -4.42
N LEU A 302 15.39 5.71 -3.50
CA LEU A 302 15.97 6.03 -2.18
C LEU A 302 17.40 6.55 -2.29
N TYR A 303 18.18 6.02 -3.23
CA TYR A 303 19.61 6.28 -3.34
C TYR A 303 19.96 7.19 -4.52
N HIS A 304 19.10 7.25 -5.53
CA HIS A 304 19.25 8.10 -6.69
C HIS A 304 18.06 9.07 -6.77
N ASN A 305 18.21 10.23 -6.15
CA ASN A 305 17.20 11.30 -6.13
C ASN A 305 17.87 12.67 -6.01
N ASP A 306 17.16 13.69 -6.47
CA ASP A 306 17.58 15.09 -6.38
C ASP A 306 16.90 15.80 -5.20
N ASP A 307 16.58 15.09 -4.11
CA ASP A 307 15.66 15.61 -3.09
C ASP A 307 16.13 16.93 -2.49
N GLN A 308 17.42 17.05 -2.20
CA GLN A 308 18.00 18.26 -1.63
C GLN A 308 17.95 19.41 -2.63
N PHE A 309 18.46 19.20 -3.84
CA PHE A 309 18.47 20.22 -4.88
C PHE A 309 17.03 20.69 -5.22
N ALA A 310 16.10 19.75 -5.35
CA ALA A 310 14.70 20.05 -5.60
C ALA A 310 14.01 20.75 -4.41
N TYR A 311 14.46 20.51 -3.18
CA TYR A 311 13.97 21.26 -2.01
C TYR A 311 14.44 22.71 -2.06
N ASP A 312 15.73 22.94 -2.33
CA ASP A 312 16.31 24.28 -2.42
C ASP A 312 15.64 25.10 -3.54
N ARG A 313 15.47 24.51 -4.72
CA ARG A 313 14.74 25.15 -5.83
C ARG A 313 13.26 25.40 -5.52
N ALA A 314 12.61 24.52 -4.75
CA ALA A 314 11.23 24.74 -4.33
C ALA A 314 11.11 25.94 -3.38
N LEU A 315 12.09 26.16 -2.49
CA LEU A 315 12.13 27.37 -1.66
C LEU A 315 12.31 28.64 -2.51
N ASP A 316 13.16 28.59 -3.55
CA ASP A 316 13.30 29.71 -4.49
C ASP A 316 11.97 30.03 -5.21
N VAL A 317 11.21 29.00 -5.61
CA VAL A 317 9.86 29.19 -6.19
C VAL A 317 8.92 29.86 -5.20
N LEU A 318 8.88 29.38 -3.96
CA LEU A 318 8.01 29.94 -2.92
C LEU A 318 8.43 31.35 -2.50
N ALA A 319 9.71 31.71 -2.66
CA ALA A 319 10.23 33.06 -2.45
C ALA A 319 9.97 34.01 -3.63
N GLY A 320 9.36 33.54 -4.72
CA GLY A 320 9.06 34.36 -5.89
C GLY A 320 10.28 34.65 -6.79
N HIS A 321 11.38 33.91 -6.64
CA HIS A 321 12.60 34.11 -7.44
C HIS A 321 12.43 33.78 -8.93
N TYR A 322 11.30 33.17 -9.32
CA TYR A 322 10.96 32.85 -10.71
C TYR A 322 9.70 33.62 -11.14
N PRO A 323 9.79 34.95 -11.40
CA PRO A 323 8.64 35.79 -11.74
C PRO A 323 7.96 35.37 -13.05
N TRP A 324 8.62 34.57 -13.89
CA TRP A 324 8.04 33.99 -15.09
C TRP A 324 7.06 32.83 -14.80
N LEU A 325 6.95 32.35 -13.55
CA LEU A 325 5.91 31.41 -13.14
C LEU A 325 4.57 32.12 -12.82
N GLU A 326 4.60 33.43 -12.59
CA GLU A 326 3.40 34.20 -12.31
C GLU A 326 2.61 34.51 -13.59
N PRO A 327 1.27 34.69 -13.47
CA PRO A 327 0.39 34.98 -14.60
C PRO A 327 0.90 36.14 -15.43
N PHE A 328 0.72 36.05 -16.74
CA PHE A 328 1.18 37.06 -17.69
C PHE A 328 0.62 38.48 -17.42
N SER A 329 -0.48 38.60 -16.67
CA SER A 329 -1.10 39.88 -16.31
C SER A 329 -0.23 40.77 -15.41
N SER A 330 0.76 40.23 -14.69
CA SER A 330 1.72 41.02 -13.89
C SER A 330 2.93 41.53 -14.69
N ARG A 331 3.12 41.10 -15.96
CA ARG A 331 4.31 41.45 -16.77
C ARG A 331 4.19 42.72 -17.60
N ARG A 332 3.00 43.35 -17.71
CA ARG A 332 2.76 44.49 -18.60
C ARG A 332 3.17 45.87 -18.08
N GLN A 333 3.77 45.99 -16.89
CA GLN A 333 4.13 47.31 -16.33
C GLN A 333 5.62 47.70 -16.45
N VAL A 334 6.49 46.87 -17.02
CA VAL A 334 7.95 47.14 -16.99
C VAL A 334 8.50 47.70 -18.31
N THR A 335 7.71 47.84 -19.37
CA THR A 335 8.17 48.42 -20.65
C THR A 335 7.37 49.67 -21.04
N SER A 336 7.47 50.72 -20.24
CA SER A 336 7.21 52.09 -20.69
C SER A 336 8.06 53.07 -19.89
N ARG A 337 9.34 53.20 -20.28
CA ARG A 337 10.15 54.39 -20.04
C ARG A 337 11.06 54.61 -21.24
#